data_AF-A0A8J6LF45-F1
#
_entry.id   AF-A0A8J6LF45-F1
#
_cell.length_a   1.000
_cell.length_b   1.000
_cell.length_c   1.000
_cell.angle_alpha   90.00
_cell.angle_beta   90.00
_cell.angle_gamma   90.00
#
_symmetry.space_group_name_H-M   'P 1'
#
loop_
_entity.id
_entity.type
_entity.pdbx_description
1 polymer ?
#
loop_
_entity_poly.entity_id
_entity_poly.type
_entity_poly.pdbx_seq_one_letter_code
_entity_poly.pdbx_strand_id
1 'polypeptide(L)'
;MTKLLLLLAFTSAFMVLSASAGNVVCYFASWTIYRPDNGKYTALDVDPNLCTHILYAFVGLGEDGSVRVLDDWELTGLDEMNHLMSLKEQNPNLKIILSMGGWNEGSQKYSAVAASPGLRQAMVQSVLAFVDQYGFDGFDLDWEYPCQRGGVDEDKATPLNEKGLILSAAVSGGIASCELSYDIPGVSENLDMINVMVYDFHGAFESFVGHYAPLYASSLDATDEQKTLNVAAGIEYWLDQGADPKKINIGLGTYGRGFALADPNNSSLYAATYGGSEAGPYTRAMGVIGYNEVCELYSSWEYTWDDEQQVPHIQNGNQWLGYDDEKSIQLKVEYANSKGLGGAMVWSLDTDDFRNVVCYFASWTIYRPDNGKFTALDVDPNLCTHILYAFVGLREDGTVSVLDDWELTGLDEMNHLMSLKEQNPNLKIILSMGGWNEGSYKYSQVARNANTRAAMVQAVLDFIDLYGFDGFDLDWEYPCQRGGEDIDKVR
;
A
#
# COMPACT_ATOMS: atom_id res chain seq x y z
N MET A 1 -7.45 -5.02 17.93
CA MET A 1 -6.66 -4.17 17.02
C MET A 1 -7.45 -4.09 15.73
N THR A 2 -7.95 -2.91 15.40
CA THR A 2 -8.72 -2.66 14.17
C THR A 2 -7.75 -2.79 13.01
N LYS A 3 -8.02 -3.65 12.02
CA LYS A 3 -7.17 -3.75 10.82
C LYS A 3 -7.44 -2.52 9.95
N LEU A 4 -6.65 -1.48 10.13
CA LEU A 4 -6.71 -0.29 9.30
C LEU A 4 -5.48 -0.34 8.38
N LEU A 5 -5.71 -0.39 7.06
CA LEU A 5 -4.64 -0.19 6.07
C LEU A 5 -3.83 1.05 6.48
N LEU A 6 -2.50 0.95 6.59
CA LEU A 6 -1.65 2.09 6.95
C LEU A 6 -1.92 3.27 6.01
N LEU A 7 -2.17 2.96 4.72
CA LEU A 7 -2.53 3.93 3.70
C LEU A 7 -3.92 4.57 3.89
N LEU A 8 -4.90 3.89 4.52
CA LEU A 8 -6.21 4.48 4.85
C LEU A 8 -6.15 5.36 6.11
N ALA A 9 -5.37 4.97 7.12
CA ALA A 9 -5.06 5.83 8.27
C ALA A 9 -4.41 7.14 7.80
N PHE A 10 -3.49 7.01 6.85
CA PHE A 10 -2.77 8.10 6.22
C PHE A 10 -3.70 9.08 5.48
N THR A 11 -4.53 8.59 4.53
CA THR A 11 -5.38 9.45 3.69
C THR A 11 -6.43 10.22 4.51
N SER A 12 -7.02 9.57 5.51
CA SER A 12 -7.98 10.20 6.40
C SER A 12 -7.34 11.29 7.29
N ALA A 13 -6.16 11.03 7.87
CA ALA A 13 -5.44 12.01 8.69
C ALA A 13 -4.96 13.23 7.86
N PHE A 14 -4.49 13.01 6.63
CA PHE A 14 -4.04 14.08 5.73
C PHE A 14 -5.20 14.99 5.27
N MET A 15 -6.39 14.41 5.00
CA MET A 15 -7.56 15.18 4.55
C MET A 15 -8.23 15.98 5.67
N VAL A 16 -8.22 15.49 6.91
CA VAL A 16 -8.91 16.17 8.03
C VAL A 16 -8.15 17.43 8.51
N LEU A 17 -6.84 17.50 8.28
CA LEU A 17 -5.98 18.57 8.79
C LEU A 17 -5.44 19.54 7.71
N SER A 18 -5.62 19.24 6.42
CA SER A 18 -5.11 20.08 5.33
C SER A 18 -6.21 20.82 4.57
N ALA A 19 -6.06 22.14 4.41
CA ALA A 19 -6.86 22.96 3.50
C ALA A 19 -6.41 22.86 2.02
N SER A 20 -5.48 21.95 1.69
CA SER A 20 -4.95 21.68 0.36
C SER A 20 -4.80 20.16 0.17
N ALA A 21 -5.38 19.56 -0.86
CA ALA A 21 -5.13 18.14 -1.15
C ALA A 21 -3.62 17.91 -1.37
N GLY A 22 -2.93 17.29 -0.40
CA GLY A 22 -1.49 17.01 -0.44
C GLY A 22 -1.18 15.81 -1.32
N ASN A 23 0.07 15.69 -1.77
CA ASN A 23 0.52 14.55 -2.55
C ASN A 23 0.51 13.27 -1.71
N VAL A 24 -0.09 12.22 -2.25
CA VAL A 24 0.05 10.84 -1.78
C VAL A 24 0.74 10.05 -2.88
N VAL A 25 2.03 9.78 -2.68
CA VAL A 25 2.92 9.18 -3.68
C VAL A 25 3.20 7.73 -3.27
N CYS A 26 2.82 6.76 -4.08
CA CYS A 26 2.92 5.35 -3.70
C CYS A 26 3.82 4.59 -4.67
N TYR A 27 4.81 3.88 -4.16
CA TYR A 27 5.65 3.02 -4.98
C TYR A 27 4.96 1.67 -5.25
N PHE A 28 4.84 1.34 -6.54
CA PHE A 28 4.49 0.01 -7.03
C PHE A 28 5.78 -0.67 -7.49
N ALA A 29 6.21 -1.70 -6.78
CA ALA A 29 7.40 -2.45 -7.17
C ALA A 29 7.07 -3.51 -8.25
N SER A 30 7.90 -3.62 -9.28
CA SER A 30 7.67 -4.44 -10.48
C SER A 30 7.86 -5.94 -10.22
N TRP A 31 8.53 -6.28 -9.12
CA TRP A 31 8.75 -7.68 -8.71
C TRP A 31 7.67 -8.22 -7.77
N THR A 32 6.65 -7.43 -7.44
CA THR A 32 5.64 -7.77 -6.42
C THR A 32 4.77 -8.96 -6.82
N ILE A 33 4.63 -9.20 -8.12
CA ILE A 33 4.05 -10.42 -8.70
C ILE A 33 4.76 -11.71 -8.26
N TYR A 34 6.02 -11.64 -7.84
CA TYR A 34 6.83 -12.80 -7.42
C TYR A 34 6.76 -13.10 -5.93
N ARG A 35 6.06 -12.26 -5.15
CA ARG A 35 5.77 -12.59 -3.75
C ARG A 35 4.88 -13.84 -3.71
N PRO A 36 5.15 -14.78 -2.80
CA PRO A 36 4.36 -16.00 -2.69
C PRO A 36 3.03 -15.76 -1.99
N ASP A 37 2.08 -16.65 -2.27
CA ASP A 37 0.82 -16.78 -1.54
C ASP A 37 0.11 -15.43 -1.35
N ASN A 38 -0.22 -15.10 -0.10
CA ASN A 38 -0.92 -13.86 0.28
C ASN A 38 -0.06 -12.60 0.14
N GLY A 39 1.25 -12.73 -0.10
CA GLY A 39 2.12 -11.58 -0.35
C GLY A 39 2.07 -11.09 -1.80
N LYS A 40 1.48 -11.87 -2.72
CA LYS A 40 1.41 -11.51 -4.14
C LYS A 40 0.60 -10.23 -4.33
N TYR A 41 1.19 -9.27 -5.04
CA TYR A 41 0.56 -8.00 -5.36
C TYR A 41 0.75 -7.65 -6.83
N THR A 42 -0.30 -7.13 -7.46
CA THR A 42 -0.37 -6.78 -8.88
C THR A 42 -1.15 -5.47 -9.07
N ALA A 43 -1.15 -4.91 -10.27
CA ALA A 43 -1.94 -3.74 -10.62
C ALA A 43 -3.45 -3.94 -10.36
N LEU A 44 -3.94 -5.18 -10.37
CA LEU A 44 -5.33 -5.50 -10.06
C LEU A 44 -5.68 -5.33 -8.58
N ASP A 45 -4.67 -5.35 -7.70
CA ASP A 45 -4.82 -5.18 -6.26
C ASP A 45 -4.72 -3.70 -5.84
N VAL A 46 -4.44 -2.79 -6.78
CA VAL A 46 -4.32 -1.36 -6.52
C VAL A 46 -5.70 -0.71 -6.49
N ASP A 47 -6.04 -0.07 -5.36
CA ASP A 47 -7.15 0.88 -5.32
C ASP A 47 -6.73 2.19 -6.02
N PRO A 48 -7.34 2.55 -7.17
CA PRO A 48 -6.97 3.73 -7.96
C PRO A 48 -7.21 5.06 -7.24
N ASN A 49 -7.94 5.08 -6.12
CA ASN A 49 -8.25 6.28 -5.35
C ASN A 49 -7.39 6.44 -4.09
N LEU A 50 -6.54 5.45 -3.77
CA LEU A 50 -5.70 5.48 -2.58
C LEU A 50 -4.59 6.53 -2.66
N CYS A 51 -4.01 6.67 -3.86
CA CYS A 51 -2.84 7.50 -4.11
C CYS A 51 -3.15 8.55 -5.18
N THR A 52 -2.53 9.73 -5.04
CA THR A 52 -2.57 10.76 -6.09
C THR A 52 -1.59 10.45 -7.22
N HIS A 53 -0.46 9.84 -6.86
CA HIS A 53 0.61 9.47 -7.76
C HIS A 53 1.05 8.03 -7.45
N ILE A 54 1.24 7.21 -8.48
CA ILE A 54 1.88 5.89 -8.38
C ILE A 54 3.21 5.94 -9.14
N LEU A 55 4.29 5.51 -8.49
CA LEU A 55 5.61 5.40 -9.10
C LEU A 55 5.87 3.93 -9.43
N TYR A 56 6.03 3.63 -10.72
CA TYR A 56 6.40 2.29 -11.18
C TYR A 56 7.91 2.08 -10.95
N ALA A 57 8.24 1.32 -9.91
CA ALA A 57 9.59 0.98 -9.49
C ALA A 57 9.97 -0.44 -9.94
N PHE A 58 11.01 -0.69 -10.73
CA PHE A 58 11.85 0.28 -11.39
C PHE A 58 12.13 -0.17 -12.82
N VAL A 59 12.43 0.82 -13.66
CA VAL A 59 13.32 0.62 -14.79
C VAL A 59 14.77 0.91 -14.37
N GLY A 60 15.74 0.33 -15.08
CA GLY A 60 17.16 0.57 -14.87
C GLY A 60 17.76 1.52 -15.91
N LEU A 61 19.03 1.87 -15.69
CA LEU A 61 19.83 2.70 -16.58
C LEU A 61 20.89 1.86 -17.31
N GLY A 62 20.91 1.94 -18.64
CA GLY A 62 21.97 1.42 -19.49
C GLY A 62 23.20 2.33 -19.51
N GLU A 63 24.39 1.75 -19.73
CA GLU A 63 25.66 2.50 -19.82
C GLU A 63 25.70 3.48 -21.01
N ASP A 64 24.86 3.25 -22.02
CA ASP A 64 24.66 4.11 -23.18
C ASP A 64 23.60 5.20 -22.95
N GLY A 65 23.02 5.27 -21.74
CA GLY A 65 21.92 6.15 -21.39
C GLY A 65 20.55 5.61 -21.77
N SER A 66 20.39 4.34 -22.16
CA SER A 66 19.05 3.80 -22.45
C SER A 66 18.26 3.45 -21.19
N VAL A 67 16.92 3.56 -21.26
CA VAL A 67 16.00 2.96 -20.29
C VAL A 67 16.03 1.45 -20.45
N ARG A 68 16.17 0.71 -19.34
CA ARG A 68 16.20 -0.75 -19.32
C ARG A 68 15.05 -1.31 -18.50
N VAL A 69 14.17 -2.10 -19.10
CA VAL A 69 13.21 -2.89 -18.32
C VAL A 69 13.97 -3.99 -17.59
N LEU A 70 13.76 -4.10 -16.27
CA LEU A 70 14.52 -5.00 -15.40
C LEU A 70 14.07 -6.45 -15.47
N ASP A 71 12.85 -6.68 -15.96
CA ASP A 71 12.22 -7.98 -16.13
C ASP A 71 11.72 -8.15 -17.58
N ASP A 72 12.32 -9.07 -18.34
CA ASP A 72 11.91 -9.32 -19.73
C ASP A 72 10.47 -9.84 -19.85
N TRP A 73 9.92 -10.45 -18.80
CA TRP A 73 8.53 -10.93 -18.80
C TRP A 73 7.53 -9.77 -18.88
N GLU A 74 7.89 -8.61 -18.34
CA GLU A 74 7.10 -7.37 -18.42
C GLU A 74 6.76 -7.01 -19.87
N LEU A 75 7.72 -7.14 -20.78
CA LEU A 75 7.55 -6.78 -22.19
C LEU A 75 6.92 -7.88 -23.05
N THR A 76 6.87 -9.12 -22.55
CA THR A 76 6.52 -10.30 -23.36
C THR A 76 5.23 -10.99 -22.94
N GLY A 77 4.68 -10.66 -21.77
CA GLY A 77 3.37 -11.17 -21.40
C GLY A 77 2.81 -10.74 -20.05
N LEU A 78 3.61 -10.25 -19.11
CA LEU A 78 3.10 -9.77 -17.82
C LEU A 78 2.27 -8.48 -17.99
N ASP A 79 2.81 -7.49 -18.71
CA ASP A 79 2.10 -6.27 -19.12
C ASP A 79 1.60 -5.39 -17.95
N GLU A 80 2.28 -5.43 -16.80
CA GLU A 80 1.85 -4.72 -15.58
C GLU A 80 1.89 -3.21 -15.72
N MET A 81 2.81 -2.65 -16.51
CA MET A 81 2.82 -1.22 -16.82
C MET A 81 1.49 -0.79 -17.48
N ASN A 82 0.97 -1.56 -18.43
CA ASN A 82 -0.30 -1.25 -19.08
C ASN A 82 -1.49 -1.50 -18.14
N HIS A 83 -1.45 -2.54 -17.30
CA HIS A 83 -2.47 -2.75 -16.28
C HIS A 83 -2.53 -1.58 -15.29
N LEU A 84 -1.38 -1.07 -14.83
CA LEU A 84 -1.34 0.14 -14.00
C LEU A 84 -1.93 1.35 -14.73
N MET A 85 -1.58 1.56 -16.00
CA MET A 85 -2.16 2.66 -16.78
C MET A 85 -3.69 2.58 -16.89
N SER A 86 -4.26 1.38 -16.94
CA SER A 86 -5.72 1.18 -16.98
C SER A 86 -6.45 1.70 -15.73
N LEU A 87 -5.76 1.84 -14.59
CA LEU A 87 -6.33 2.41 -13.37
C LEU A 87 -6.83 3.85 -13.57
N LYS A 88 -6.28 4.58 -14.55
CA LYS A 88 -6.72 5.93 -14.92
C LYS A 88 -8.13 5.96 -15.53
N GLU A 89 -8.64 4.82 -16.01
CA GLU A 89 -10.04 4.70 -16.44
C GLU A 89 -11.02 4.80 -15.25
N GLN A 90 -10.59 4.34 -14.08
CA GLN A 90 -11.36 4.40 -12.83
C GLN A 90 -11.14 5.72 -12.09
N ASN A 91 -9.90 6.23 -12.06
CA ASN A 91 -9.56 7.54 -11.51
C ASN A 91 -8.77 8.40 -12.53
N PRO A 92 -9.44 9.26 -13.32
CA PRO A 92 -8.77 10.10 -14.31
C PRO A 92 -7.81 11.15 -13.72
N ASN A 93 -7.86 11.40 -12.41
CA ASN A 93 -6.94 12.33 -11.74
C ASN A 93 -5.63 11.64 -11.31
N LEU A 94 -5.59 10.31 -11.26
CA LEU A 94 -4.40 9.53 -10.90
C LEU A 94 -3.25 9.83 -11.87
N LYS A 95 -2.06 10.03 -11.31
CA LYS A 95 -0.82 10.17 -12.06
C LYS A 95 0.04 8.94 -11.90
N ILE A 96 0.61 8.45 -12.99
CA ILE A 96 1.50 7.28 -12.96
C ILE A 96 2.84 7.71 -13.54
N ILE A 97 3.90 7.59 -12.73
CA ILE A 97 5.22 8.14 -12.97
C ILE A 97 6.22 6.99 -13.14
N LEU A 98 7.09 7.08 -14.14
CA LEU A 98 8.14 6.10 -14.37
C LEU A 98 9.28 6.35 -13.38
N SER A 99 9.63 5.39 -12.52
CA SER A 99 10.77 5.52 -11.60
C SER A 99 11.97 4.70 -12.09
N MET A 100 13.13 5.34 -12.16
CA MET A 100 14.40 4.73 -12.57
C MET A 100 15.38 4.68 -11.41
N GLY A 101 15.91 3.49 -11.12
CA GLY A 101 16.98 3.32 -10.13
C GLY A 101 16.66 2.30 -9.04
N GLY A 102 16.71 2.76 -7.81
CA GLY A 102 16.62 1.96 -6.60
C GLY A 102 17.96 1.34 -6.19
N TRP A 103 18.04 0.98 -4.90
CA TRP A 103 19.24 0.47 -4.24
C TRP A 103 20.07 -0.54 -5.04
N ASN A 104 19.42 -1.51 -5.69
CA ASN A 104 20.09 -2.63 -6.37
C ASN A 104 20.74 -2.26 -7.72
N GLU A 105 20.38 -1.14 -8.33
CA GLU A 105 20.99 -0.67 -9.60
C GLU A 105 22.44 -0.20 -9.42
N GLY A 106 22.82 0.17 -8.18
CA GLY A 106 24.13 0.74 -7.89
C GLY A 106 24.26 2.20 -8.35
N SER A 107 25.46 2.77 -8.19
CA SER A 107 25.71 4.19 -8.48
C SER A 107 26.70 4.42 -9.65
N GLN A 108 27.58 3.46 -9.92
CA GLN A 108 28.65 3.61 -10.92
C GLN A 108 28.16 3.97 -12.33
N LYS A 109 27.08 3.33 -12.80
CA LYS A 109 26.49 3.60 -14.12
C LYS A 109 25.85 4.99 -14.18
N TYR A 110 25.17 5.38 -13.10
CA TYR A 110 24.55 6.70 -12.97
C TYR A 110 25.60 7.80 -13.01
N SER A 111 26.69 7.64 -12.26
CA SER A 111 27.83 8.57 -12.29
C SER A 111 28.45 8.69 -13.68
N ALA A 112 28.69 7.57 -14.38
CA ALA A 112 29.25 7.58 -15.73
C ALA A 112 28.35 8.29 -16.75
N VAL A 113 27.04 8.06 -16.71
CA VAL A 113 26.05 8.74 -17.57
C VAL A 113 25.96 10.23 -17.20
N ALA A 114 25.89 10.55 -15.91
CA ALA A 114 25.83 11.92 -15.41
C ALA A 114 27.07 12.74 -15.79
N ALA A 115 28.26 12.15 -15.85
CA ALA A 115 29.50 12.83 -16.23
C ALA A 115 29.56 13.24 -17.72
N SER A 116 28.82 12.55 -18.61
CA SER A 116 28.90 12.77 -20.06
C SER A 116 27.70 13.55 -20.60
N PRO A 117 27.87 14.75 -21.18
CA PRO A 117 26.76 15.50 -21.80
C PRO A 117 26.00 14.71 -22.87
N GLY A 118 26.72 13.88 -23.64
CA GLY A 118 26.11 13.02 -24.65
C GLY A 118 25.27 11.90 -24.06
N LEU A 119 25.73 11.26 -22.98
CA LEU A 119 24.96 10.19 -22.31
C LEU A 119 23.79 10.76 -21.52
N ARG A 120 23.93 11.94 -20.90
CA ARG A 120 22.79 12.66 -20.30
C ARG A 120 21.70 12.94 -21.34
N GLN A 121 22.09 13.41 -22.53
CA GLN A 121 21.14 13.64 -23.61
C GLN A 121 20.49 12.34 -24.09
N ALA A 122 21.25 11.26 -24.20
CA ALA A 122 20.72 9.94 -24.56
C ALA A 122 19.71 9.43 -23.52
N MET A 123 20.01 9.60 -22.23
CA MET A 123 19.11 9.28 -21.11
C MET A 123 17.81 10.05 -21.20
N VAL A 124 17.87 11.37 -21.33
CA VAL A 124 16.66 12.19 -21.46
C VAL A 124 15.82 11.73 -22.64
N GLN A 125 16.42 11.55 -23.82
CA GLN A 125 15.70 11.10 -25.02
C GLN A 125 15.08 9.71 -24.85
N SER A 126 15.79 8.79 -24.21
CA SER A 126 15.27 7.45 -23.95
C SER A 126 14.13 7.45 -22.94
N VAL A 127 14.21 8.27 -21.89
CA VAL A 127 13.15 8.44 -20.89
C VAL A 127 11.90 9.02 -21.54
N LEU A 128 12.02 10.11 -22.30
CA LEU A 128 10.89 10.72 -23.01
C LEU A 128 10.20 9.73 -23.96
N ALA A 129 10.99 8.99 -24.74
CA ALA A 129 10.43 7.98 -25.64
C ALA A 129 9.65 6.90 -24.88
N PHE A 130 10.13 6.50 -23.71
CA PHE A 130 9.46 5.50 -22.87
C PHE A 130 8.19 6.06 -22.21
N VAL A 131 8.26 7.29 -21.69
CA VAL A 131 7.13 8.02 -21.12
C VAL A 131 6.02 8.17 -22.16
N ASP A 132 6.35 8.60 -23.37
CA ASP A 132 5.40 8.74 -24.49
C ASP A 132 4.83 7.39 -24.94
N GLN A 133 5.66 6.33 -24.98
CA GLN A 133 5.24 5.01 -25.44
C GLN A 133 4.16 4.38 -24.54
N TYR A 134 4.31 4.51 -23.23
CA TYR A 134 3.41 3.88 -22.25
C TYR A 134 2.40 4.86 -21.62
N GLY A 135 2.54 6.16 -21.86
CA GLY A 135 1.61 7.17 -21.36
C GLY A 135 1.81 7.57 -19.89
N PHE A 136 3.05 7.49 -19.39
CA PHE A 136 3.40 7.99 -18.06
C PHE A 136 3.20 9.51 -17.96
N ASP A 137 2.80 10.00 -16.79
CA ASP A 137 2.59 11.43 -16.53
C ASP A 137 3.87 12.16 -16.09
N GLY A 138 4.95 11.43 -15.84
CA GLY A 138 6.18 11.98 -15.29
C GLY A 138 7.33 10.99 -15.20
N PHE A 139 8.44 11.49 -14.67
CA PHE A 139 9.66 10.74 -14.40
C PHE A 139 10.17 10.99 -12.98
N ASP A 140 10.55 9.91 -12.31
CA ASP A 140 11.18 9.88 -10.99
C ASP A 140 12.58 9.28 -11.09
N LEU A 141 13.58 9.95 -10.50
CA LEU A 141 14.94 9.43 -10.42
C LEU A 141 15.27 8.99 -8.99
N ASP A 142 15.56 7.71 -8.81
CA ASP A 142 15.98 7.11 -7.54
C ASP A 142 17.44 6.64 -7.62
N TRP A 143 18.35 7.61 -7.75
CA TRP A 143 19.79 7.35 -7.73
C TRP A 143 20.29 7.26 -6.29
N GLU A 144 20.66 6.05 -5.84
CA GLU A 144 21.12 5.79 -4.47
C GLU A 144 22.62 5.47 -4.34
N TYR A 145 23.52 6.40 -4.03
CA TYR A 145 23.34 7.86 -4.02
C TYR A 145 24.47 8.51 -4.84
N PRO A 146 24.28 9.72 -5.40
CA PRO A 146 25.34 10.52 -6.00
C PRO A 146 26.57 10.61 -5.07
N CYS A 147 27.78 10.61 -5.64
CA CYS A 147 29.05 10.65 -4.88
C CYS A 147 29.36 9.41 -4.03
N GLN A 148 28.48 8.40 -4.02
CA GLN A 148 28.61 7.20 -3.20
C GLN A 148 28.59 5.94 -4.07
N ARG A 149 29.00 4.79 -3.52
CA ARG A 149 28.91 3.47 -4.17
C ARG A 149 29.50 3.40 -5.61
N GLY A 150 30.62 4.09 -5.81
CA GLY A 150 31.30 4.17 -7.11
C GLY A 150 31.06 5.47 -7.89
N GLY A 151 30.34 6.43 -7.31
CA GLY A 151 30.23 7.80 -7.79
C GLY A 151 31.46 8.68 -7.49
N VAL A 152 31.45 9.90 -8.01
CA VAL A 152 32.50 10.93 -7.87
C VAL A 152 31.92 12.23 -7.31
N ASP A 153 32.77 13.13 -6.79
CA ASP A 153 32.33 14.39 -6.16
C ASP A 153 31.56 15.31 -7.14
N GLU A 154 31.86 15.22 -8.44
CA GLU A 154 31.16 15.95 -9.51
C GLU A 154 29.73 15.46 -9.77
N ASP A 155 29.31 14.34 -9.17
CA ASP A 155 27.94 13.83 -9.28
C ASP A 155 26.91 14.73 -8.57
N LYS A 156 27.35 15.72 -7.76
CA LYS A 156 26.52 16.79 -7.20
C LYS A 156 25.94 17.65 -8.32
N ALA A 157 24.96 17.11 -9.03
CA ALA A 157 24.37 17.72 -10.20
C ALA A 157 22.86 17.89 -10.01
N THR A 158 22.38 19.01 -10.53
CA THR A 158 20.97 19.38 -10.51
C THR A 158 20.18 18.55 -11.54
N PRO A 159 18.98 18.04 -11.20
CA PRO A 159 18.12 17.35 -12.17
C PRO A 159 17.81 18.23 -13.39
N LEU A 160 17.68 17.60 -14.56
CA LEU A 160 17.30 18.27 -15.81
C LEU A 160 15.81 18.62 -15.79
N ASN A 161 15.48 19.90 -16.01
CA ASN A 161 14.10 20.36 -16.16
C ASN A 161 13.67 20.27 -17.63
N GLU A 162 12.75 19.35 -17.93
CA GLU A 162 12.08 19.28 -19.22
C GLU A 162 10.61 19.67 -19.09
N LYS A 163 10.20 20.67 -19.88
CA LYS A 163 8.89 21.30 -19.75
C LYS A 163 7.77 20.34 -20.16
N GLY A 164 6.91 19.98 -19.21
CA GLY A 164 5.61 19.35 -19.48
C GLY A 164 5.35 18.03 -18.77
N LEU A 165 6.36 17.43 -18.13
CA LEU A 165 6.25 16.23 -17.30
C LEU A 165 6.33 16.60 -15.82
N ILE A 166 5.74 15.76 -14.97
CA ILE A 166 6.01 15.79 -13.53
C ILE A 166 7.42 15.22 -13.30
N LEU A 167 8.28 15.97 -12.63
CA LEU A 167 9.62 15.52 -12.27
C LEU A 167 9.75 15.33 -10.76
N SER A 168 10.21 14.15 -10.35
CA SER A 168 10.52 13.87 -8.97
C SER A 168 11.84 13.13 -8.79
N ALA A 169 12.28 13.04 -7.54
CA ALA A 169 13.37 12.17 -7.16
C ALA A 169 13.13 11.61 -5.75
N ALA A 170 13.55 10.36 -5.55
CA ALA A 170 13.79 9.82 -4.22
C ALA A 170 15.19 10.25 -3.75
N VAL A 171 15.25 10.85 -2.57
CA VAL A 171 16.47 11.45 -2.02
C VAL A 171 16.66 11.00 -0.58
N SER A 172 17.91 10.95 -0.12
CA SER A 172 18.20 10.52 1.24
C SER A 172 17.64 11.49 2.28
N GLY A 173 17.15 10.96 3.41
CA GLY A 173 16.88 11.71 4.64
C GLY A 173 18.04 11.71 5.63
N GLY A 174 19.10 10.92 5.40
CA GLY A 174 20.29 10.88 6.25
C GLY A 174 21.19 12.08 5.98
N ILE A 175 21.45 12.92 6.99
CA ILE A 175 22.17 14.19 6.85
C ILE A 175 23.54 14.00 6.18
N ALA A 176 24.32 13.00 6.62
CA ALA A 176 25.64 12.72 6.06
C ALA A 176 25.58 12.40 4.55
N SER A 177 24.58 11.65 4.10
CA SER A 177 24.36 11.39 2.68
C SER A 177 23.88 12.65 1.95
N CYS A 178 23.04 13.49 2.58
CA CYS A 178 22.57 14.73 1.98
C CYS A 178 23.72 15.71 1.69
N GLU A 179 24.62 15.91 2.66
CA GLU A 179 25.81 16.76 2.53
C GLU A 179 26.73 16.32 1.39
N LEU A 180 26.81 15.01 1.17
CA LEU A 180 27.62 14.41 0.12
C LEU A 180 26.96 14.46 -1.25
N SER A 181 25.64 14.34 -1.34
CA SER A 181 24.98 14.01 -2.62
C SER A 181 24.21 15.16 -3.27
N TYR A 182 23.77 16.19 -2.54
CA TYR A 182 22.78 17.14 -3.07
C TYR A 182 23.15 18.61 -2.94
N ASP A 183 22.90 19.36 -4.02
CA ASP A 183 22.65 20.80 -3.99
C ASP A 183 21.14 21.02 -3.78
N ILE A 184 20.72 21.07 -2.51
CA ILE A 184 19.30 21.06 -2.12
C ILE A 184 18.49 22.22 -2.74
N PRO A 185 18.97 23.48 -2.75
CA PRO A 185 18.30 24.56 -3.47
C PRO A 185 18.10 24.27 -4.97
N GLY A 186 19.14 23.75 -5.64
CA GLY A 186 19.05 23.37 -7.05
C GLY A 186 18.05 22.23 -7.29
N VAL A 187 18.05 21.20 -6.42
CA VAL A 187 17.07 20.11 -6.46
C VAL A 187 15.65 20.67 -6.32
N SER A 188 15.43 21.55 -5.34
CA SER A 188 14.11 22.16 -5.10
C SER A 188 13.64 23.08 -6.21
N GLU A 189 14.56 23.77 -6.90
CA GLU A 189 14.22 24.59 -8.06
C GLU A 189 13.71 23.73 -9.24
N ASN A 190 14.27 22.54 -9.44
CA ASN A 190 14.08 21.76 -10.68
C ASN A 190 13.03 20.64 -10.58
N LEU A 191 12.70 20.16 -9.39
CA LEU A 191 11.71 19.09 -9.19
C LEU A 191 10.33 19.65 -8.83
N ASP A 192 9.27 18.93 -9.21
CA ASP A 192 7.91 19.17 -8.74
C ASP A 192 7.66 18.51 -7.38
N MET A 193 8.27 17.35 -7.15
CA MET A 193 8.20 16.60 -5.90
C MET A 193 9.57 16.06 -5.47
N ILE A 194 9.84 16.10 -4.17
CA ILE A 194 11.04 15.58 -3.52
C ILE A 194 10.59 14.51 -2.53
N ASN A 195 10.82 13.25 -2.84
CA ASN A 195 10.44 12.12 -2.00
C ASN A 195 11.60 11.82 -1.03
N VAL A 196 11.55 12.34 0.20
CA VAL A 196 12.67 12.22 1.15
C VAL A 196 12.56 10.89 1.90
N MET A 197 13.51 10.00 1.67
CA MET A 197 13.63 8.68 2.30
C MET A 197 14.15 8.80 3.73
N VAL A 198 13.25 9.10 4.65
CA VAL A 198 13.48 9.20 6.10
C VAL A 198 13.16 7.88 6.83
N TYR A 199 13.71 6.80 6.29
CA TYR A 199 13.64 5.45 6.82
C TYR A 199 14.98 4.75 6.57
N ASP A 200 15.14 3.53 7.08
CA ASP A 200 16.38 2.76 7.02
C ASP A 200 17.58 3.38 7.73
N PHE A 201 17.31 4.20 8.76
CA PHE A 201 18.34 4.76 9.62
C PHE A 201 19.11 3.69 10.39
N HIS A 202 18.41 2.62 10.81
CA HIS A 202 18.96 1.46 11.50
C HIS A 202 18.48 0.17 10.87
N GLY A 203 19.30 -0.88 10.91
CA GLY A 203 18.95 -2.18 10.33
C GLY A 203 20.03 -3.24 10.54
N ALA A 204 19.81 -4.43 9.97
CA ALA A 204 20.66 -5.61 10.16
C ALA A 204 22.14 -5.48 9.69
N PHE A 205 22.51 -4.33 9.10
CA PHE A 205 23.88 -3.95 8.84
C PHE A 205 24.64 -3.48 10.10
N GLU A 206 23.93 -3.26 11.21
CA GLU A 206 24.48 -2.95 12.53
C GLU A 206 24.48 -4.17 13.46
N SER A 207 25.32 -4.12 14.49
CA SER A 207 25.42 -5.15 15.54
C SER A 207 24.58 -4.83 16.79
N PHE A 208 23.65 -3.90 16.67
CA PHE A 208 22.77 -3.47 17.75
C PHE A 208 21.35 -3.16 17.25
N VAL A 209 20.38 -3.17 18.16
CA VAL A 209 18.98 -2.82 17.88
C VAL A 209 18.82 -1.31 17.72
N GLY A 210 18.16 -0.89 16.65
CA GLY A 210 17.69 0.48 16.44
C GLY A 210 16.39 0.49 15.65
N HIS A 211 15.50 1.45 15.92
CA HIS A 211 14.31 1.64 15.11
C HIS A 211 14.69 2.14 13.71
N TYR A 212 14.09 1.59 12.65
CA TYR A 212 14.50 1.90 11.28
C TYR A 212 14.06 3.30 10.80
N ALA A 213 12.97 3.83 11.36
CA ALA A 213 12.38 5.12 10.97
C ALA A 213 11.81 5.87 12.19
N PRO A 214 12.60 6.14 13.25
CA PRO A 214 12.10 6.84 14.43
C PRO A 214 11.69 8.27 14.07
N LEU A 215 10.61 8.80 14.67
CA LEU A 215 10.19 10.18 14.41
C LEU A 215 11.19 11.18 15.03
N TYR A 216 11.68 10.89 16.23
CA TYR A 216 12.61 11.74 16.99
C TYR A 216 13.80 10.94 17.53
N ALA A 217 14.81 11.66 18.01
CA ALA A 217 15.95 11.10 18.73
C ALA A 217 15.55 10.52 20.10
N SER A 218 16.32 9.54 20.56
CA SER A 218 16.25 8.99 21.92
C SER A 218 17.29 9.64 22.83
N SER A 219 16.99 9.70 24.12
CA SER A 219 17.92 10.01 25.20
C SER A 219 19.08 9.01 25.31
N LEU A 220 18.94 7.83 24.68
CA LEU A 220 19.97 6.81 24.57
C LEU A 220 20.94 7.06 23.40
N ASP A 221 20.64 7.98 22.50
CA ASP A 221 21.51 8.33 21.37
C ASP A 221 22.76 9.05 21.89
N ALA A 222 23.89 8.34 21.87
CA ALA A 222 25.11 8.76 22.52
C ALA A 222 25.92 9.74 21.69
N THR A 223 25.95 9.56 20.37
CA THR A 223 26.71 10.40 19.43
C THR A 223 25.82 11.46 18.80
N ASP A 224 26.43 12.55 18.33
CA ASP A 224 25.68 13.58 17.59
C ASP A 224 25.13 13.04 16.26
N GLU A 225 25.83 12.08 15.65
CA GLU A 225 25.34 11.38 14.46
C GLU A 225 24.07 10.58 14.77
N GLN A 226 24.06 9.76 15.82
CA GLN A 226 22.89 8.97 16.24
C GLN A 226 21.66 9.86 16.47
N LYS A 227 21.85 11.01 17.12
CA LYS A 227 20.76 11.98 17.37
C LYS A 227 20.15 12.58 16.11
N THR A 228 20.79 12.41 14.95
CA THR A 228 20.28 12.89 13.65
C THR A 228 19.68 11.78 12.78
N LEU A 229 19.77 10.52 13.21
CA LEU A 229 19.22 9.36 12.49
C LEU A 229 17.73 9.17 12.77
N ASN A 230 16.93 10.21 12.48
CA ASN A 230 15.49 10.21 12.66
C ASN A 230 14.79 11.09 11.61
N VAL A 231 13.49 10.87 11.46
CA VAL A 231 12.62 11.54 10.49
C VAL A 231 12.66 13.05 10.64
N ALA A 232 12.51 13.56 11.86
CA ALA A 232 12.45 15.00 12.08
C ALA A 232 13.76 15.70 11.69
N ALA A 233 14.90 15.14 12.08
CA ALA A 233 16.22 15.68 11.74
C ALA A 233 16.46 15.69 10.22
N GLY A 234 16.09 14.60 9.53
CA GLY A 234 16.22 14.51 8.07
C GLY A 234 15.37 15.56 7.34
N ILE A 235 14.09 15.69 7.70
CA ILE A 235 13.20 16.69 7.11
C ILE A 235 13.66 18.12 7.43
N GLU A 236 14.01 18.39 8.68
CA GLU A 236 14.48 19.72 9.09
C GLU A 236 15.76 20.12 8.36
N TYR A 237 16.68 19.19 8.12
CA TYR A 237 17.88 19.47 7.33
C TYR A 237 17.53 19.93 5.90
N TRP A 238 16.60 19.25 5.21
CA TRP A 238 16.17 19.67 3.88
C TRP A 238 15.55 21.08 3.87
N LEU A 239 14.72 21.39 4.87
CA LEU A 239 14.11 22.71 5.04
C LEU A 239 15.16 23.79 5.33
N ASP A 240 16.08 23.52 6.25
CA ASP A 240 17.13 24.46 6.65
C ASP A 240 18.12 24.73 5.51
N GLN A 241 18.35 23.76 4.62
CA GLN A 241 19.14 23.94 3.40
C GLN A 241 18.37 24.64 2.26
N GLY A 242 17.10 25.00 2.47
CA GLY A 242 16.34 25.88 1.57
C GLY A 242 15.42 25.18 0.57
N ALA A 243 15.07 23.91 0.79
CA ALA A 243 14.02 23.27 0.00
C ALA A 243 12.64 23.88 0.29
N ASP A 244 11.81 24.06 -0.74
CA ASP A 244 10.42 24.46 -0.59
C ASP A 244 9.64 23.33 0.12
N PRO A 245 9.08 23.56 1.33
CA PRO A 245 8.33 22.54 2.05
C PRO A 245 7.19 21.96 1.20
N LYS A 246 6.56 22.76 0.33
CA LYS A 246 5.44 22.30 -0.51
C LYS A 246 5.83 21.28 -1.57
N LYS A 247 7.12 21.10 -1.84
CA LYS A 247 7.63 20.09 -2.76
C LYS A 247 8.09 18.83 -2.04
N ILE A 248 8.26 18.87 -0.72
CA ILE A 248 8.75 17.73 0.05
C ILE A 248 7.59 16.78 0.38
N ASN A 249 7.80 15.50 0.08
CA ASN A 249 6.98 14.40 0.53
C ASN A 249 7.76 13.62 1.60
N ILE A 250 7.18 13.48 2.79
CA ILE A 250 7.78 12.66 3.86
C ILE A 250 7.74 11.17 3.49
N GLY A 251 8.86 10.47 3.54
CA GLY A 251 8.94 9.03 3.26
C GLY A 251 8.40 8.17 4.41
N LEU A 252 7.53 7.22 4.10
CA LEU A 252 6.89 6.30 5.02
C LEU A 252 7.09 4.86 4.53
N GLY A 253 7.66 4.00 5.38
CA GLY A 253 7.83 2.58 5.08
C GLY A 253 6.61 1.78 5.56
N THR A 254 6.08 0.90 4.72
CA THR A 254 5.05 -0.11 5.11
C THR A 254 5.70 -1.46 5.41
N TYR A 255 6.90 -1.43 6.00
CA TYR A 255 7.68 -2.59 6.41
C TYR A 255 8.40 -2.26 7.72
N GLY A 256 9.12 -3.24 8.26
CA GLY A 256 10.00 -3.06 9.39
C GLY A 256 11.38 -3.66 9.15
N ARG A 257 12.35 -3.21 9.97
CA ARG A 257 13.66 -3.86 10.06
C ARG A 257 13.80 -4.62 11.37
N GLY A 258 14.24 -5.85 11.24
CA GLY A 258 14.30 -6.80 12.34
C GLY A 258 15.70 -7.28 12.65
N PHE A 259 15.89 -7.70 13.89
CA PHE A 259 17.15 -8.15 14.45
C PHE A 259 16.99 -9.49 15.18
N ALA A 260 18.04 -10.31 15.12
CA ALA A 260 18.22 -11.45 16.00
C ALA A 260 18.98 -10.98 17.26
N LEU A 261 18.29 -10.86 18.40
CA LEU A 261 18.85 -10.42 19.67
C LEU A 261 19.91 -11.40 20.19
N ALA A 262 20.98 -10.85 20.77
CA ALA A 262 22.00 -11.65 21.44
C ALA A 262 21.53 -12.21 22.79
N ASP A 263 20.64 -11.47 23.47
CA ASP A 263 19.93 -11.89 24.67
C ASP A 263 18.42 -11.68 24.45
N PRO A 264 17.59 -12.75 24.44
CA PRO A 264 16.14 -12.63 24.23
C PRO A 264 15.43 -11.86 25.36
N ASN A 265 16.09 -11.54 26.47
CA ASN A 265 15.50 -10.74 27.55
C ASN A 265 15.91 -9.25 27.48
N ASN A 266 16.66 -8.85 26.45
CA ASN A 266 17.07 -7.46 26.25
C ASN A 266 16.68 -6.97 24.86
N SER A 267 15.53 -6.32 24.77
CA SER A 267 14.98 -5.67 23.56
C SER A 267 15.13 -4.15 23.57
N SER A 268 15.91 -3.61 24.50
CA SER A 268 16.17 -2.17 24.56
C SER A 268 16.92 -1.71 23.31
N LEU A 269 16.77 -0.42 22.97
CA LEU A 269 17.66 0.23 22.01
C LEU A 269 19.12 -0.03 22.38
N TYR A 270 19.95 -0.24 21.36
CA TYR A 270 21.37 -0.59 21.47
C TYR A 270 21.66 -1.97 22.09
N ALA A 271 20.65 -2.82 22.32
CA ALA A 271 20.89 -4.23 22.66
C ALA A 271 21.68 -4.92 21.54
N ALA A 272 22.63 -5.78 21.91
CA ALA A 272 23.48 -6.46 20.94
C ALA A 272 22.69 -7.47 20.09
N THR A 273 23.09 -7.63 18.83
CA THR A 273 22.43 -8.53 17.86
C THR A 273 23.44 -9.47 17.21
N TYR A 274 22.96 -10.58 16.63
CA TYR A 274 23.74 -11.48 15.78
C TYR A 274 23.54 -11.22 14.27
N GLY A 275 22.69 -10.25 13.93
CA GLY A 275 22.29 -9.94 12.56
C GLY A 275 20.80 -9.66 12.46
N GLY A 276 20.26 -9.82 11.25
CA GLY A 276 18.83 -9.60 10.99
C GLY A 276 17.93 -10.68 11.60
N SER A 277 16.67 -10.34 11.84
CA SER A 277 15.63 -11.32 12.17
C SER A 277 15.47 -12.35 11.05
N GLU A 278 14.85 -13.47 11.36
CA GLU A 278 14.46 -14.46 10.36
C GLU A 278 13.59 -13.82 9.26
N ALA A 279 13.75 -14.31 8.04
CA ALA A 279 12.98 -13.84 6.89
C ALA A 279 11.52 -14.27 6.98
N GLY A 280 10.60 -13.34 6.70
CA GLY A 280 9.18 -13.66 6.60
C GLY A 280 8.84 -14.49 5.36
N PRO A 281 7.68 -15.18 5.34
CA PRO A 281 7.30 -16.04 4.22
C PRO A 281 7.04 -15.29 2.91
N TYR A 282 6.61 -14.02 2.97
CA TYR A 282 6.26 -13.20 1.82
C TYR A 282 7.43 -12.35 1.35
N THR A 283 8.04 -11.60 2.27
CA THR A 283 9.18 -10.73 1.91
C THR A 283 10.42 -11.53 1.55
N ARG A 284 10.64 -12.67 2.23
CA ARG A 284 11.76 -13.59 2.04
C ARG A 284 13.15 -12.94 2.16
N ALA A 285 13.23 -11.84 2.91
CA ALA A 285 14.45 -11.09 3.13
C ALA A 285 14.80 -11.10 4.63
N MET A 286 16.01 -11.54 4.97
CA MET A 286 16.47 -11.53 6.35
C MET A 286 16.50 -10.10 6.89
N GLY A 287 15.94 -9.89 8.08
CA GLY A 287 15.86 -8.59 8.73
C GLY A 287 14.88 -7.60 8.10
N VAL A 288 13.99 -8.04 7.20
CA VAL A 288 12.93 -7.22 6.61
C VAL A 288 11.62 -7.98 6.67
N ILE A 289 10.57 -7.34 7.17
CA ILE A 289 9.22 -7.91 7.31
C ILE A 289 8.20 -6.87 6.83
N GLY A 290 7.29 -7.26 5.94
CA GLY A 290 6.22 -6.36 5.48
C GLY A 290 5.15 -6.17 6.55
N TYR A 291 4.45 -5.04 6.56
CA TYR A 291 3.34 -4.81 7.48
C TYR A 291 2.20 -5.81 7.30
N ASN A 292 1.95 -6.29 6.07
CA ASN A 292 1.06 -7.43 5.81
C ASN A 292 1.44 -8.70 6.60
N GLU A 293 2.73 -9.02 6.69
CA GLU A 293 3.22 -10.15 7.47
C GLU A 293 3.06 -9.89 8.98
N VAL A 294 3.29 -8.65 9.43
CA VAL A 294 3.04 -8.25 10.83
C VAL A 294 1.58 -8.52 11.22
N CYS A 295 0.65 -8.03 10.41
CA CYS A 295 -0.79 -8.18 10.65
C CYS A 295 -1.23 -9.64 10.65
N GLU A 296 -0.79 -10.42 9.66
CA GLU A 296 -1.23 -11.81 9.49
C GLU A 296 -0.56 -12.78 10.46
N LEU A 297 0.75 -12.65 10.69
CA LEU A 297 1.56 -13.71 11.29
C LEU A 297 2.16 -13.33 12.64
N TYR A 298 2.35 -12.04 12.90
CA TYR A 298 3.12 -11.56 14.06
C TYR A 298 2.31 -10.72 15.03
N SER A 299 0.99 -10.59 14.83
CA SER A 299 0.09 -9.83 15.71
C SER A 299 -0.02 -10.34 17.16
N SER A 300 0.48 -11.55 17.43
CA SER A 300 0.55 -12.14 18.78
C SER A 300 1.86 -11.88 19.51
N TRP A 301 2.84 -11.23 18.86
CA TRP A 301 4.13 -10.90 19.47
C TRP A 301 3.96 -9.80 20.52
N GLU A 302 4.93 -9.72 21.45
CA GLU A 302 4.91 -8.70 22.49
C GLU A 302 5.13 -7.32 21.87
N TYR A 303 4.12 -6.45 21.97
CA TYR A 303 4.13 -5.09 21.45
C TYR A 303 4.66 -4.11 22.49
N THR A 304 5.60 -3.26 22.08
CA THR A 304 6.15 -2.17 22.88
C THR A 304 6.12 -0.88 22.06
N TRP A 305 5.66 0.20 22.68
CA TRP A 305 5.71 1.55 22.12
C TRP A 305 6.91 2.31 22.70
N ASP A 306 7.75 2.91 21.84
CA ASP A 306 8.80 3.84 22.27
C ASP A 306 8.22 5.27 22.37
N ASP A 307 8.12 5.78 23.59
CA ASP A 307 7.57 7.11 23.87
C ASP A 307 8.51 8.26 23.46
N GLU A 308 9.80 8.05 23.26
CA GLU A 308 10.72 9.10 22.82
C GLU A 308 10.78 9.14 21.29
N GLN A 309 10.94 7.97 20.67
CA GLN A 309 11.08 7.84 19.21
C GLN A 309 9.74 7.76 18.46
N GLN A 310 8.63 7.60 19.19
CA GLN A 310 7.25 7.58 18.67
C GLN A 310 7.00 6.50 17.59
N VAL A 311 7.53 5.30 17.85
CA VAL A 311 7.41 4.14 16.95
C VAL A 311 7.25 2.86 17.77
N PRO A 312 6.60 1.82 17.22
CA PRO A 312 6.48 0.53 17.87
C PRO A 312 7.66 -0.40 17.55
N HIS A 313 7.82 -1.42 18.39
CA HIS A 313 8.41 -2.68 17.99
C HIS A 313 7.61 -3.86 18.53
N ILE A 314 7.80 -5.01 17.91
CA ILE A 314 7.31 -6.29 18.42
C ILE A 314 8.45 -7.27 18.66
N GLN A 315 8.26 -8.18 19.61
CA GLN A 315 9.25 -9.19 19.97
C GLN A 315 8.64 -10.57 20.21
N ASN A 316 9.35 -11.62 19.79
CA ASN A 316 9.11 -12.99 20.23
C ASN A 316 10.44 -13.74 20.37
N GLY A 317 10.78 -14.10 21.62
CA GLY A 317 12.06 -14.71 21.93
C GLY A 317 13.22 -13.79 21.54
N ASN A 318 14.11 -14.26 20.67
CA ASN A 318 15.23 -13.46 20.16
C ASN A 318 14.92 -12.72 18.85
N GLN A 319 13.68 -12.74 18.36
CA GLN A 319 13.29 -12.00 17.17
C GLN A 319 12.70 -10.65 17.60
N TRP A 320 13.28 -9.56 17.10
CA TRP A 320 12.84 -8.19 17.35
C TRP A 320 12.55 -7.52 16.01
N LEU A 321 11.46 -6.76 15.91
CA LEU A 321 11.08 -6.04 14.70
C LEU A 321 10.59 -4.63 15.04
N GLY A 322 11.31 -3.62 14.56
CA GLY A 322 10.87 -2.22 14.57
C GLY A 322 10.21 -1.89 13.25
N TYR A 323 9.03 -1.30 13.29
CA TYR A 323 8.18 -1.05 12.12
C TYR A 323 7.33 0.20 12.34
N ASP A 324 6.52 0.56 11.35
CA ASP A 324 5.47 1.58 11.49
C ASP A 324 4.09 0.92 11.60
N ASP A 325 3.33 1.33 12.60
CA ASP A 325 1.90 1.05 12.79
C ASP A 325 1.06 2.32 12.50
N GLU A 326 -0.27 2.20 12.61
CA GLU A 326 -1.19 3.28 12.30
C GLU A 326 -0.95 4.51 13.18
N LYS A 327 -0.54 4.32 14.43
CA LYS A 327 -0.25 5.41 15.37
C LYS A 327 1.01 6.17 14.97
N SER A 328 2.10 5.46 14.67
CA SER A 328 3.37 6.09 14.26
C SER A 328 3.25 6.77 12.90
N ILE A 329 2.54 6.19 11.93
CA ILE A 329 2.20 6.86 10.68
C ILE A 329 1.37 8.12 10.92
N GLN A 330 0.34 8.08 11.77
CA GLN A 330 -0.45 9.25 12.11
C GLN A 330 0.42 10.39 12.65
N LEU A 331 1.33 10.09 13.58
CA LEU A 331 2.23 11.08 14.18
C LEU A 331 3.21 11.69 13.16
N LYS A 332 3.74 10.87 12.24
CA LYS A 332 4.59 11.35 11.14
C LYS A 332 3.82 12.24 10.16
N VAL A 333 2.57 11.92 9.88
CA VAL A 333 1.66 12.75 9.07
C VAL A 333 1.35 14.08 9.77
N GLU A 334 1.02 14.04 11.05
CA GLU A 334 0.80 15.25 11.86
C GLU A 334 2.06 16.14 11.89
N TYR A 335 3.24 15.53 12.01
CA TYR A 335 4.52 16.24 11.90
C TYR A 335 4.68 16.88 10.51
N ALA A 336 4.46 16.15 9.43
CA ALA A 336 4.53 16.67 8.07
C ALA A 336 3.58 17.86 7.85
N ASN A 337 2.34 17.74 8.32
CA ASN A 337 1.35 18.82 8.29
C ASN A 337 1.82 20.04 9.08
N SER A 338 2.43 19.83 10.26
CA SER A 338 2.95 20.92 11.10
C SER A 338 4.10 21.71 10.44
N LYS A 339 4.85 21.05 9.54
CA LYS A 339 5.93 21.67 8.75
C LYS A 339 5.43 22.22 7.40
N GLY A 340 4.15 22.02 7.07
CA GLY A 340 3.57 22.46 5.81
C GLY A 340 4.13 21.73 4.58
N LEU A 341 4.49 20.45 4.74
CA LEU A 341 5.04 19.64 3.66
C LEU A 341 4.02 19.43 2.52
N GLY A 342 4.52 19.14 1.32
CA GLY A 342 3.72 18.90 0.12
C GLY A 342 2.87 17.63 0.16
N GLY A 343 3.30 16.63 0.95
CA GLY A 343 2.62 15.35 1.02
C GLY A 343 3.44 14.28 1.72
N ALA A 344 3.16 13.01 1.36
CA ALA A 344 3.97 11.87 1.76
C ALA A 344 4.19 10.90 0.61
N MET A 345 5.26 10.13 0.76
CA MET A 345 5.65 9.05 -0.12
C MET A 345 5.64 7.74 0.66
N VAL A 346 5.13 6.68 0.05
CA VAL A 346 4.97 5.35 0.66
C VAL A 346 5.79 4.32 -0.10
N TRP A 347 6.69 3.65 0.62
CA TRP A 347 7.45 2.50 0.16
C TRP A 347 7.06 1.26 0.98
N SER A 348 6.34 0.28 0.44
CA SER A 348 5.71 0.19 -0.89
C SER A 348 4.37 -0.53 -0.78
N LEU A 349 3.50 -0.35 -1.78
CA LEU A 349 2.11 -0.87 -1.76
C LEU A 349 2.01 -2.37 -1.40
N ASP A 350 2.93 -3.21 -1.85
CA ASP A 350 2.94 -4.68 -1.63
C ASP A 350 3.29 -5.11 -0.21
N THR A 351 3.67 -4.17 0.65
CA THR A 351 4.03 -4.47 2.03
C THR A 351 3.00 -3.95 3.04
N ASP A 352 2.01 -3.14 2.63
CA ASP A 352 0.83 -2.83 3.46
C ASP A 352 -0.15 -4.02 3.49
N ASP A 353 -1.11 -4.04 4.41
CA ASP A 353 -2.16 -5.07 4.47
C ASP A 353 -3.23 -4.86 3.38
N PHE A 354 -2.83 -5.01 2.12
CA PHE A 354 -3.63 -4.73 0.92
C PHE A 354 -4.79 -5.71 0.67
N ARG A 355 -4.97 -6.74 1.49
CA ARG A 355 -5.85 -7.87 1.14
C ARG A 355 -7.29 -7.66 1.56
N ASN A 356 -8.19 -8.04 0.65
CA ASN A 356 -9.58 -8.27 0.99
C ASN A 356 -9.80 -9.70 1.51
N VAL A 357 -9.99 -9.85 2.81
CA VAL A 357 -10.49 -11.09 3.42
C VAL A 357 -12.02 -11.10 3.36
N VAL A 358 -12.58 -12.03 2.58
CA VAL A 358 -14.04 -12.18 2.36
C VAL A 358 -14.58 -13.35 3.17
N CYS A 359 -15.64 -13.11 3.95
CA CYS A 359 -16.28 -14.13 4.79
C CYS A 359 -17.77 -14.21 4.51
N TYR A 360 -18.30 -15.43 4.38
CA TYR A 360 -19.74 -15.64 4.30
C TYR A 360 -20.36 -15.69 5.69
N PHE A 361 -21.31 -14.79 5.96
CA PHE A 361 -22.22 -14.91 7.09
C PHE A 361 -23.45 -15.70 6.65
N ALA A 362 -23.51 -16.97 7.06
CA ALA A 362 -24.65 -17.83 6.78
C ALA A 362 -25.81 -17.53 7.77
N SER A 363 -26.87 -16.87 7.30
CA SER A 363 -28.03 -16.47 8.13
C SER A 363 -28.70 -17.64 8.85
N TRP A 364 -28.64 -18.84 8.28
CA TRP A 364 -29.20 -20.05 8.87
C TRP A 364 -28.35 -20.67 10.01
N THR A 365 -27.20 -20.09 10.34
CA THR A 365 -26.36 -20.54 11.48
C THR A 365 -27.05 -20.38 12.82
N ILE A 366 -28.05 -19.51 12.92
CA ILE A 366 -28.92 -19.35 14.09
C ILE A 366 -29.65 -20.64 14.50
N TYR A 367 -29.91 -21.54 13.54
CA TYR A 367 -30.64 -22.78 13.78
C TYR A 367 -29.75 -23.92 14.28
N ARG A 368 -28.44 -23.73 14.32
CA ARG A 368 -27.50 -24.74 14.79
C ARG A 368 -27.63 -24.90 16.32
N PRO A 369 -27.52 -26.13 16.85
CA PRO A 369 -27.62 -26.36 18.28
C PRO A 369 -26.34 -25.96 19.03
N ASP A 370 -26.49 -25.66 20.32
CA ASP A 370 -25.42 -25.46 21.29
C ASP A 370 -24.32 -24.49 20.80
N ASN A 371 -23.04 -24.87 20.93
CA ASN A 371 -21.89 -24.10 20.49
C ASN A 371 -21.79 -23.93 18.96
N GLY A 372 -22.68 -24.56 18.20
CA GLY A 372 -22.78 -24.37 16.76
C GLY A 372 -23.64 -23.17 16.39
N LYS A 373 -24.49 -22.67 17.31
CA LYS A 373 -25.30 -21.48 17.09
C LYS A 373 -24.39 -20.26 16.94
N PHE A 374 -24.59 -19.51 15.87
CA PHE A 374 -23.82 -18.31 15.57
C PHE A 374 -24.77 -17.24 15.02
N THR A 375 -24.58 -16.01 15.44
CA THR A 375 -25.38 -14.84 15.08
C THR A 375 -24.46 -13.66 14.74
N ALA A 376 -25.00 -12.58 14.19
CA ALA A 376 -24.31 -11.35 13.88
C ALA A 376 -23.58 -10.77 15.10
N LEU A 377 -24.09 -11.00 16.31
CA LEU A 377 -23.49 -10.57 17.56
C LEU A 377 -22.22 -11.36 17.95
N ASP A 378 -22.03 -12.54 17.37
CA ASP A 378 -20.85 -13.39 17.61
C ASP A 378 -19.71 -13.10 16.62
N VAL A 379 -19.94 -12.24 15.63
CA VAL A 379 -18.96 -11.87 14.60
C VAL A 379 -17.89 -10.96 15.20
N ASP A 380 -16.63 -11.36 15.05
CA ASP A 380 -15.49 -10.44 15.22
C ASP A 380 -15.39 -9.54 13.98
N PRO A 381 -15.67 -8.23 14.09
CA PRO A 381 -15.68 -7.31 12.95
C PRO A 381 -14.30 -7.08 12.33
N ASN A 382 -13.21 -7.56 12.95
CA ASN A 382 -11.84 -7.40 12.46
C ASN A 382 -11.27 -8.68 11.82
N LEU A 383 -12.05 -9.77 11.81
CA LEU A 383 -11.62 -11.02 11.21
C LEU A 383 -11.53 -10.89 9.68
N CYS A 384 -12.52 -10.22 9.08
CA CYS A 384 -12.72 -10.12 7.64
C CYS A 384 -12.84 -8.65 7.23
N THR A 385 -12.40 -8.33 6.01
CA THR A 385 -12.61 -7.00 5.42
C THR A 385 -13.99 -6.86 4.78
N HIS A 386 -14.54 -7.99 4.33
CA HIS A 386 -15.82 -8.08 3.63
C HIS A 386 -16.63 -9.23 4.23
N ILE A 387 -17.89 -8.98 4.57
CA ILE A 387 -18.84 -10.01 4.96
C ILE A 387 -19.94 -10.10 3.92
N LEU A 388 -20.14 -11.27 3.32
CA LEU A 388 -21.27 -11.56 2.44
C LEU A 388 -22.41 -12.10 3.30
N TYR A 389 -23.52 -11.37 3.36
CA TYR A 389 -24.75 -11.86 3.97
C TYR A 389 -25.36 -12.92 3.05
N ALA A 390 -25.23 -14.19 3.43
CA ALA A 390 -25.78 -15.33 2.72
C ALA A 390 -27.07 -15.81 3.41
N PHE A 391 -28.23 -15.83 2.74
CA PHE A 391 -28.49 -15.30 1.40
C PHE A 391 -29.85 -14.62 1.36
N VAL A 392 -30.02 -13.74 0.37
CA VAL A 392 -31.34 -13.47 -0.20
C VAL A 392 -31.57 -14.33 -1.45
N GLY A 393 -32.82 -14.64 -1.75
CA GLY A 393 -33.22 -15.34 -2.96
C GLY A 393 -33.70 -14.41 -4.07
N LEU A 394 -34.01 -15.01 -5.22
CA LEU A 394 -34.55 -14.33 -6.39
C LEU A 394 -35.98 -14.82 -6.66
N ARG A 395 -36.89 -13.90 -7.01
CA ARG A 395 -38.21 -14.24 -7.55
C ARG A 395 -38.19 -14.17 -9.08
N GLU A 396 -39.07 -14.92 -9.73
CA GLU A 396 -39.15 -14.97 -11.21
C GLU A 396 -39.52 -13.62 -11.85
N ASP A 397 -40.14 -12.72 -11.10
CA ASP A 397 -40.43 -11.35 -11.54
C ASP A 397 -39.22 -10.41 -11.46
N GLY A 398 -38.08 -10.91 -10.96
CA GLY A 398 -36.85 -10.17 -10.75
C GLY A 398 -36.69 -9.62 -9.34
N THR A 399 -37.69 -9.70 -8.45
CA THR A 399 -37.58 -9.08 -7.11
C THR A 399 -36.79 -9.91 -6.10
N VAL A 400 -36.21 -9.26 -5.10
CA VAL A 400 -35.44 -9.88 -4.00
C VAL A 400 -36.36 -10.63 -3.05
N SER A 401 -36.06 -11.90 -2.77
CA SER A 401 -36.76 -12.71 -1.77
C SER A 401 -35.95 -12.85 -0.48
N VAL A 402 -36.50 -12.43 0.66
CA VAL A 402 -35.95 -12.86 1.94
C VAL A 402 -36.32 -14.34 2.14
N LEU A 403 -35.32 -15.17 2.46
CA LEU A 403 -35.49 -16.63 2.51
C LEU A 403 -36.09 -17.13 3.83
N ASP A 404 -35.94 -16.34 4.89
CA ASP A 404 -36.38 -16.65 6.24
C ASP A 404 -37.27 -15.51 6.77
N ASP A 405 -38.55 -15.78 7.01
CA ASP A 405 -39.54 -14.75 7.41
C ASP A 405 -39.17 -14.04 8.73
N TRP A 406 -38.41 -14.69 9.62
CA TRP A 406 -38.00 -14.11 10.90
C TRP A 406 -36.97 -12.98 10.76
N GLU A 407 -36.26 -12.89 9.63
CA GLU A 407 -35.37 -11.74 9.38
C GLU A 407 -36.14 -10.43 9.24
N LEU A 408 -37.41 -10.50 8.85
CA LEU A 408 -38.30 -9.33 8.73
C LEU A 408 -39.10 -9.05 10.00
N THR A 409 -39.14 -9.97 10.97
CA THR A 409 -40.04 -9.89 12.12
C THR A 409 -39.39 -10.17 13.48
N GLY A 410 -38.06 -10.33 13.53
CA GLY A 410 -37.32 -10.94 14.64
C GLY A 410 -35.97 -10.29 14.97
N LEU A 411 -34.92 -11.13 15.08
CA LEU A 411 -33.58 -10.79 15.61
C LEU A 411 -32.78 -9.76 14.80
N ASP A 412 -33.25 -9.39 13.63
CA ASP A 412 -32.72 -8.26 12.85
C ASP A 412 -31.22 -8.39 12.53
N GLU A 413 -30.82 -9.58 12.06
CA GLU A 413 -29.40 -9.93 11.87
C GLU A 413 -28.74 -9.07 10.80
N MET A 414 -29.50 -8.64 9.78
CA MET A 414 -29.00 -7.70 8.77
C MET A 414 -28.58 -6.38 9.42
N ASN A 415 -29.43 -5.75 10.24
CA ASN A 415 -29.07 -4.50 10.92
C ASN A 415 -27.99 -4.71 11.98
N HIS A 416 -27.99 -5.85 12.69
CA HIS A 416 -26.90 -6.17 13.62
C HIS A 416 -25.55 -6.31 12.89
N LEU A 417 -25.50 -6.96 11.73
CA LEU A 417 -24.29 -6.97 10.91
C LEU A 417 -23.89 -5.55 10.54
N MET A 418 -24.80 -4.71 10.09
CA MET A 418 -24.48 -3.31 9.76
C MET A 418 -23.92 -2.54 10.95
N SER A 419 -24.39 -2.82 12.17
CA SER A 419 -23.87 -2.21 13.40
C SER A 419 -22.40 -2.57 13.69
N LEU A 420 -21.88 -3.67 13.14
CA LEU A 420 -20.46 -4.03 13.25
C LEU A 420 -19.54 -2.94 12.65
N LYS A 421 -20.06 -2.14 11.72
CA LYS A 421 -19.34 -1.00 11.13
C LYS A 421 -19.09 0.12 12.14
N GLU A 422 -19.80 0.16 13.27
CA GLU A 422 -19.49 1.07 14.38
C GLU A 422 -18.17 0.69 15.08
N GLN A 423 -17.84 -0.61 15.09
CA GLN A 423 -16.61 -1.14 15.66
C GLN A 423 -15.46 -1.18 14.64
N ASN A 424 -15.78 -1.48 13.38
CA ASN A 424 -14.84 -1.44 12.26
C ASN A 424 -15.45 -0.64 11.09
N PRO A 425 -15.21 0.68 11.01
CA PRO A 425 -15.76 1.53 9.94
C PRO A 425 -15.34 1.14 8.52
N ASN A 426 -14.29 0.35 8.36
CA ASN A 426 -13.80 -0.12 7.05
C ASN A 426 -14.45 -1.43 6.60
N LEU A 427 -15.14 -2.14 7.50
CA LEU A 427 -15.83 -3.38 7.19
C LEU A 427 -16.88 -3.13 6.11
N LYS A 428 -16.82 -3.89 5.03
CA LYS A 428 -17.83 -3.89 3.98
C LYS A 428 -18.78 -5.06 4.15
N ILE A 429 -20.07 -4.80 4.08
CA ILE A 429 -21.08 -5.85 4.20
C ILE A 429 -21.85 -5.89 2.89
N ILE A 430 -21.72 -7.02 2.19
CA ILE A 430 -22.19 -7.23 0.83
C ILE A 430 -23.43 -8.13 0.86
N LEU A 431 -24.47 -7.73 0.13
CA LEU A 431 -25.67 -8.56 -0.02
C LEU A 431 -25.37 -9.68 -1.02
N SER A 432 -25.43 -10.94 -0.59
CA SER A 432 -25.30 -12.09 -1.50
C SER A 432 -26.66 -12.66 -1.86
N MET A 433 -26.98 -12.67 -3.17
CA MET A 433 -28.18 -13.30 -3.71
C MET A 433 -27.84 -14.64 -4.36
N GLY A 434 -28.50 -15.71 -3.95
CA GLY A 434 -28.28 -17.02 -4.53
C GLY A 434 -28.14 -18.15 -3.53
N GLY A 435 -27.06 -18.90 -3.71
CA GLY A 435 -26.75 -20.08 -2.94
C GLY A 435 -27.38 -21.35 -3.50
N TRP A 436 -26.79 -22.47 -3.12
CA TRP A 436 -27.11 -23.80 -3.64
C TRP A 436 -28.61 -24.11 -3.67
N ASN A 437 -29.37 -23.76 -2.62
CA ASN A 437 -30.77 -24.18 -2.52
C ASN A 437 -31.74 -23.38 -3.41
N GLU A 438 -31.35 -22.23 -3.94
CA GLU A 438 -32.20 -21.42 -4.82
C GLU A 438 -32.41 -22.06 -6.21
N GLY A 439 -31.49 -22.94 -6.61
CA GLY A 439 -31.47 -23.54 -7.95
C GLY A 439 -31.18 -22.51 -9.04
N SER A 440 -31.31 -22.90 -10.31
CA SER A 440 -30.92 -22.05 -11.45
C SER A 440 -32.06 -21.63 -12.37
N TYR A 441 -33.22 -22.27 -12.25
CA TYR A 441 -34.36 -21.98 -13.12
C TYR A 441 -34.76 -20.49 -13.07
N LYS A 442 -34.97 -19.94 -11.87
CA LYS A 442 -35.41 -18.54 -11.68
C LYS A 442 -34.40 -17.55 -12.26
N TYR A 443 -33.11 -17.75 -12.01
CA TYR A 443 -32.03 -16.93 -12.56
C TYR A 443 -32.02 -16.96 -14.08
N SER A 444 -32.17 -18.14 -14.69
CA SER A 444 -32.33 -18.27 -16.14
C SER A 444 -33.57 -17.53 -16.68
N GLN A 445 -34.70 -17.62 -15.98
CA GLN A 445 -35.93 -16.91 -16.36
C GLN A 445 -35.79 -15.39 -16.26
N VAL A 446 -35.07 -14.87 -15.27
CA VAL A 446 -34.82 -13.43 -15.09
C VAL A 446 -33.79 -12.94 -16.11
N ALA A 447 -32.69 -13.67 -16.30
CA ALA A 447 -31.60 -13.33 -17.21
C ALA A 447 -32.06 -13.25 -18.68
N ARG A 448 -33.06 -14.04 -19.09
CA ARG A 448 -33.54 -14.03 -20.49
C ARG A 448 -34.26 -12.75 -20.92
N ASN A 449 -34.79 -11.96 -19.99
CA ASN A 449 -35.66 -10.82 -20.30
C ASN A 449 -35.08 -9.52 -19.72
N ALA A 450 -34.90 -8.52 -20.59
CA ALA A 450 -34.31 -7.23 -20.20
C ALA A 450 -35.12 -6.51 -19.11
N ASN A 451 -36.44 -6.66 -19.10
CA ASN A 451 -37.29 -6.03 -18.09
C ASN A 451 -37.13 -6.70 -16.72
N THR A 452 -37.01 -8.03 -16.66
CA THR A 452 -36.78 -8.73 -15.40
C THR A 452 -35.36 -8.54 -14.89
N ARG A 453 -34.35 -8.43 -15.79
CA ARG A 453 -33.00 -8.00 -15.40
C ARG A 453 -33.00 -6.59 -14.80
N ALA A 454 -33.68 -5.64 -15.43
CA ALA A 454 -33.81 -4.28 -14.90
C ALA A 454 -34.56 -4.26 -13.56
N ALA A 455 -35.61 -5.08 -13.41
CA ALA A 455 -36.33 -5.22 -12.14
C ALA A 455 -35.45 -5.80 -11.03
N MET A 456 -34.61 -6.79 -11.35
CA MET A 456 -33.63 -7.34 -10.40
C MET A 456 -32.60 -6.30 -9.97
N VAL A 457 -32.00 -5.59 -10.92
CA VAL A 457 -31.04 -4.53 -10.60
C VAL A 457 -31.69 -3.49 -9.68
N GLN A 458 -32.89 -3.01 -10.02
CA GLN A 458 -33.58 -2.02 -9.18
C GLN A 458 -33.93 -2.58 -7.79
N ALA A 459 -34.46 -3.81 -7.71
CA ALA A 459 -34.82 -4.41 -6.43
C ALA A 459 -33.60 -4.65 -5.53
N VAL A 460 -32.45 -5.01 -6.10
CA VAL A 460 -31.18 -5.13 -5.37
C VAL A 460 -30.74 -3.77 -4.86
N LEU A 461 -30.75 -2.72 -5.69
CA LEU A 461 -30.40 -1.36 -5.27
C LEU A 461 -31.31 -0.86 -4.15
N ASP A 462 -32.62 -1.05 -4.28
CA ASP A 462 -33.59 -0.68 -3.24
C ASP A 462 -33.32 -1.43 -1.93
N PHE A 463 -32.91 -2.70 -1.99
CA PHE A 463 -32.57 -3.50 -0.80
C PHE A 463 -31.25 -3.06 -0.15
N ILE A 464 -30.26 -2.73 -0.97
CA ILE A 464 -28.99 -2.15 -0.54
C ILE A 464 -29.24 -0.85 0.21
N ASP A 465 -30.03 0.07 -0.36
CA ASP A 465 -30.34 1.36 0.26
C ASP A 465 -31.17 1.21 1.53
N LEU A 466 -32.10 0.24 1.57
CA LEU A 466 -32.98 0.02 2.70
C LEU A 466 -32.22 -0.45 3.95
N TYR A 467 -31.24 -1.33 3.80
CA TYR A 467 -30.51 -1.94 4.92
C TYR A 467 -29.07 -1.40 5.07
N GLY A 468 -28.54 -0.65 4.10
CA GLY A 468 -27.21 -0.05 4.17
C GLY A 468 -26.06 -0.99 3.78
N PHE A 469 -26.31 -1.97 2.90
CA PHE A 469 -25.25 -2.81 2.33
C PHE A 469 -24.25 -1.97 1.51
N ASP A 470 -23.00 -2.43 1.41
CA ASP A 470 -21.94 -1.74 0.66
C ASP A 470 -21.81 -2.23 -0.79
N GLY A 471 -22.54 -3.29 -1.16
CA GLY A 471 -22.48 -3.85 -2.50
C GLY A 471 -23.33 -5.10 -2.68
N PHE A 472 -23.14 -5.74 -3.82
CA PHE A 472 -23.91 -6.91 -4.26
C PHE A 472 -22.99 -8.03 -4.74
N ASP A 473 -23.33 -9.26 -4.34
CA ASP A 473 -22.76 -10.50 -4.81
C ASP A 473 -23.86 -11.40 -5.41
N LEU A 474 -23.56 -12.06 -6.54
CA LEU A 474 -24.49 -12.96 -7.22
C LEU A 474 -23.92 -14.37 -7.25
N ASP A 475 -24.49 -15.24 -6.42
CA ASP A 475 -24.12 -16.65 -6.31
C ASP A 475 -25.08 -17.54 -7.12
N TRP A 476 -25.03 -17.42 -8.45
CA TRP A 476 -25.81 -18.27 -9.36
C TRP A 476 -25.12 -19.63 -9.56
N GLU A 477 -25.67 -20.67 -8.93
CA GLU A 477 -25.10 -22.04 -8.94
C GLU A 477 -25.93 -23.09 -9.73
N TYR A 478 -25.64 -23.40 -10.99
CA TYR A 478 -24.76 -22.69 -11.93
C TYR A 478 -25.54 -22.47 -13.23
N PRO A 479 -25.21 -21.44 -14.03
CA PRO A 479 -25.75 -21.28 -15.38
C PRO A 479 -25.73 -22.59 -16.16
N CYS A 480 -26.76 -22.83 -16.98
CA CYS A 480 -26.95 -24.05 -17.79
C CYS A 480 -27.24 -25.35 -17.01
N GLN A 481 -27.23 -25.33 -15.68
CA GLN A 481 -27.50 -26.50 -14.85
C GLN A 481 -28.76 -26.28 -14.04
N ARG A 482 -29.31 -27.34 -13.43
CA ARG A 482 -30.36 -27.25 -12.38
C ARG A 482 -31.56 -26.37 -12.77
N GLY A 483 -32.00 -26.48 -14.02
CA GLY A 483 -33.10 -25.71 -14.60
C GLY A 483 -32.68 -24.49 -15.43
N GLY A 484 -31.39 -24.20 -15.53
CA GLY A 484 -30.82 -23.23 -16.47
C GLY A 484 -30.74 -23.76 -17.91
N GLU A 485 -30.61 -22.84 -18.86
CA GLU A 485 -30.52 -23.09 -20.30
C GLU A 485 -29.07 -22.92 -20.78
N ASP A 486 -28.65 -23.64 -21.83
CA ASP A 486 -27.27 -23.53 -22.38
C ASP A 486 -26.87 -22.11 -22.80
N ILE A 487 -27.87 -21.29 -23.16
CA ILE A 487 -27.66 -19.90 -23.56
C ILE A 487 -27.32 -18.98 -22.38
N ASP A 488 -27.45 -19.45 -21.14
CA ASP A 488 -27.13 -18.67 -19.94
C ASP A 488 -25.63 -18.35 -19.81
N LYS A 489 -24.74 -19.02 -20.57
CA LYS A 489 -23.29 -18.71 -20.59
C LYS A 489 -22.97 -17.33 -21.17
N VAL A 490 -23.92 -16.74 -21.90
CA VAL A 490 -23.73 -15.50 -22.67
C VAL A 490 -24.84 -14.47 -22.40
N ARG A 491 -25.71 -14.74 -21.42
CA ARG A 491 -26.67 -13.79 -20.87
C ARG A 491 -26.07 -13.13 -19.65
#